data_AF-A0A534QAP2-F1
#
_entry.id   AF-A0A534QAP2-F1
#
_cell.length_a   1.000
_cell.length_b   1.000
_cell.length_c   1.000
_cell.angle_alpha   90.00
_cell.angle_beta   90.00
_cell.angle_gamma   90.00
#
_symmetry.space_group_name_H-M   'P 1'
#
loop_
_entity.id
_entity.type
_entity.pdbx_description
1 polymer ?
#
loop_
_entity_poly.entity_id
_entity_poly.type
_entity_poly.pdbx_seq_one_letter_code
_entity_poly.pdbx_strand_id
1 'polypeptide(L)'
;MNGDSLVDGKGFVMRAVRLNTMLSLPALAIVLGCAAALLDLPAELWKGLWAGIAIYTVLGSPVNFWLQRRTMAPIAEWLDADAPGGELAQRAFAAMILFPQRMAIGAALAWITPTALISMGMELYFPERWTAWDAGVLVVGGAAAGFSVGVLTGYLVKGGEVFARVRNALATAVGGAEERRRLAPRLPMRAKLLVALTGSCLVPVLFAILIALDQGPRSLESFALSWTARVLADLPAGADAA
;
A
#
# COMPACT_ATOMS: atom_id res chain seq x y z
N MET A 1 -2.22 6.84 -41.26
CA MET A 1 -2.01 5.43 -40.86
C MET A 1 -1.08 5.40 -39.65
N ASN A 2 -1.38 4.51 -38.71
CA ASN A 2 -0.72 4.16 -37.42
C ASN A 2 -1.19 4.94 -36.18
N GLY A 3 -2.02 4.31 -35.34
CA GLY A 3 -2.10 4.68 -33.91
C GLY A 3 -3.31 4.28 -33.05
N ASP A 4 -4.45 3.85 -33.62
CA ASP A 4 -5.71 3.72 -32.86
C ASP A 4 -6.14 2.29 -32.52
N SER A 5 -5.23 1.32 -32.58
CA SER A 5 -5.52 -0.01 -32.02
C SER A 5 -5.59 0.08 -30.50
N LEU A 6 -6.70 -0.36 -29.91
CA LEU A 6 -6.76 -0.61 -28.48
C LEU A 6 -5.64 -1.59 -28.09
N VAL A 7 -5.23 -1.51 -26.83
CA VAL A 7 -4.28 -2.44 -26.25
C VAL A 7 -4.92 -3.81 -26.12
N ASP A 8 -4.16 -4.87 -26.41
CA ASP A 8 -4.55 -6.26 -26.18
C ASP A 8 -4.73 -6.59 -24.69
N GLY A 9 -5.39 -7.69 -24.37
CA GLY A 9 -5.65 -8.12 -22.99
C GLY A 9 -4.37 -8.29 -22.19
N LYS A 10 -3.32 -8.86 -22.80
CA LYS A 10 -1.99 -9.01 -22.17
C LYS A 10 -1.36 -7.66 -21.84
N GLY A 11 -1.36 -6.72 -22.78
CA GLY A 11 -0.83 -5.38 -22.58
C GLY A 11 -1.60 -4.58 -21.54
N PHE A 12 -2.92 -4.79 -21.44
CA PHE A 12 -3.75 -4.15 -20.41
C PHE A 12 -3.35 -4.64 -19.01
N VAL A 13 -3.27 -5.96 -18.82
CA VAL A 13 -2.84 -6.57 -17.56
C VAL A 13 -1.44 -6.10 -17.18
N MET A 14 -0.50 -6.07 -18.14
CA MET A 14 0.87 -5.66 -17.84
C MET A 14 1.02 -4.19 -17.48
N ARG A 15 0.19 -3.31 -18.04
CA ARG A 15 0.16 -1.90 -17.62
C ARG A 15 -0.38 -1.74 -16.21
N ALA A 16 -1.41 -2.50 -15.83
CA ALA A 16 -1.95 -2.48 -14.47
C ALA A 16 -0.91 -2.97 -13.44
N VAL A 17 -0.23 -4.09 -13.73
CA VAL A 17 0.84 -4.62 -12.88
C VAL A 17 1.99 -3.61 -12.77
N ARG A 18 2.46 -3.08 -13.91
CA ARG A 18 3.57 -2.12 -13.94
C ARG A 18 3.25 -0.86 -13.12
N LEU A 19 2.02 -0.34 -13.22
CA LEU A 19 1.58 0.81 -12.42
C LEU A 19 1.71 0.52 -10.92
N ASN A 20 1.21 -0.64 -10.47
CA ASN A 20 1.29 -1.02 -9.08
C ASN A 20 2.76 -1.17 -8.62
N THR A 21 3.63 -1.78 -9.44
CA THR A 21 5.06 -1.90 -9.15
C THR A 21 5.76 -0.54 -9.06
N MET A 22 5.47 0.37 -9.99
CA MET A 22 6.05 1.72 -10.03
C MET A 22 5.71 2.54 -8.78
N LEU A 23 4.53 2.34 -8.20
CA LEU A 23 4.12 3.00 -6.95
C LEU A 23 4.63 2.27 -5.70
N SER A 24 4.71 0.94 -5.75
CA SER A 24 5.12 0.14 -4.60
C SER A 24 6.62 0.21 -4.32
N LEU A 25 7.47 0.30 -5.34
CA LEU A 25 8.93 0.36 -5.14
C LEU A 25 9.38 1.60 -4.33
N PRO A 26 8.96 2.84 -4.67
CA PRO A 26 9.26 4.00 -3.84
C PRO A 26 8.65 3.91 -2.44
N ALA A 27 7.42 3.40 -2.33
CA ALA A 27 6.78 3.22 -1.03
C ALA A 27 7.58 2.25 -0.14
N LEU A 28 8.14 1.18 -0.70
CA LEU A 28 9.04 0.26 0.01
C LEU A 28 10.30 0.95 0.49
N ALA A 29 10.96 1.72 -0.38
CA ALA A 29 12.15 2.47 0.01
C ALA A 29 11.86 3.44 1.16
N ILE A 30 10.72 4.14 1.12
CA ILE A 30 10.30 5.07 2.17
C ILE A 30 10.02 4.31 3.48
N VAL A 31 9.22 3.24 3.44
CA VAL A 31 8.89 2.46 4.66
C VAL A 31 10.15 1.87 5.28
N LEU A 32 11.06 1.32 4.48
CA LEU A 32 12.33 0.79 4.97
C LEU A 32 13.25 1.89 5.52
N GLY A 33 13.28 3.07 4.89
CA GLY A 33 14.00 4.23 5.40
C GLY A 33 13.44 4.71 6.74
N CYS A 34 12.12 4.76 6.89
CA CYS A 34 11.47 5.07 8.16
C CYS A 34 11.73 4.01 9.22
N ALA A 35 11.65 2.72 8.87
CA ALA A 35 11.99 1.64 9.78
C ALA A 35 13.46 1.72 10.22
N ALA A 36 14.40 2.04 9.32
CA ALA A 36 15.80 2.23 9.66
C ALA A 36 16.06 3.46 10.55
N ALA A 37 15.24 4.51 10.44
CA ALA A 37 15.36 5.69 11.28
C ALA A 37 14.71 5.52 12.67
N LEU A 38 13.61 4.77 12.74
CA LEU A 38 12.80 4.59 13.96
C LEU A 38 13.16 3.32 14.75
N LEU A 39 13.75 2.32 14.09
CA LEU A 39 14.07 1.05 14.71
C LEU A 39 15.59 0.87 14.73
N ASP A 40 16.16 0.82 15.94
CA ASP A 40 17.58 0.51 16.15
C ASP A 40 17.80 -1.01 16.17
N LEU A 41 17.43 -1.67 15.06
CA LEU A 41 17.46 -3.13 15.00
C LEU A 41 18.90 -3.64 14.80
N PRO A 42 19.33 -4.68 15.55
CA PRO A 42 20.57 -5.38 15.26
C PRO A 42 20.53 -6.06 13.88
N ALA A 43 21.71 -6.30 13.31
CA ALA A 43 21.87 -6.83 11.95
C ALA A 43 21.15 -8.16 11.70
N GLU A 44 20.98 -8.98 12.74
CA GLU A 44 20.24 -10.24 12.68
C GLU A 44 18.73 -10.07 12.46
N LEU A 45 18.10 -9.08 13.11
CA LEU A 45 16.69 -8.76 12.90
C LEU A 45 16.47 -8.14 11.53
N TRP A 46 17.43 -7.32 11.04
CA TRP A 46 17.43 -6.85 9.66
C TRP A 46 17.48 -8.00 8.65
N LYS A 47 18.35 -9.00 8.87
CA LYS A 47 18.39 -10.20 8.03
C LYS A 47 17.07 -10.97 8.07
N GLY A 48 16.47 -11.09 9.26
CA GLY A 48 15.15 -11.69 9.45
C GLY A 48 14.06 -10.97 8.66
N LEU A 49 14.00 -9.64 8.72
CA LEU A 49 13.07 -8.82 7.95
C LEU A 49 13.27 -9.00 6.44
N TRP A 50 14.51 -8.94 5.96
CA TRP A 50 14.81 -9.16 4.55
C TRP A 50 14.42 -10.56 4.09
N ALA A 51 14.68 -11.59 4.91
CA ALA A 51 14.25 -12.95 4.63
C ALA A 51 12.72 -13.05 4.59
N GLY A 52 12.00 -12.44 5.55
CA GLY A 52 10.55 -12.39 5.57
C GLY A 52 9.96 -11.70 4.33
N ILE A 53 10.54 -10.56 3.92
CA ILE A 53 10.17 -9.85 2.69
C ILE A 53 10.40 -10.74 1.46
N ALA A 54 11.55 -11.40 1.38
CA ALA A 54 11.88 -12.29 0.26
C ALA A 54 10.91 -13.49 0.19
N ILE A 55 10.68 -14.18 1.32
CA ILE A 55 9.76 -15.31 1.42
C ILE A 55 8.34 -14.89 1.02
N TYR A 56 7.84 -13.79 1.59
CA TYR A 56 6.51 -13.29 1.24
C TYR A 56 6.44 -12.88 -0.23
N THR A 57 7.49 -12.27 -0.78
CA THR A 57 7.49 -11.88 -2.19
C THR A 57 7.44 -13.12 -3.08
N VAL A 58 8.20 -14.17 -2.79
CA VAL A 58 8.19 -15.41 -3.57
C VAL A 58 6.84 -16.13 -3.48
N LEU A 59 6.27 -16.24 -2.29
CA LEU A 59 5.01 -16.99 -2.07
C LEU A 59 3.75 -16.17 -2.41
N GLY A 60 3.76 -14.88 -2.07
CA GLY A 60 2.65 -13.96 -2.24
C GLY A 60 2.51 -13.42 -3.65
N SER A 61 3.60 -13.26 -4.41
CA SER A 61 3.53 -12.72 -5.78
C SER A 61 2.69 -13.59 -6.73
N PRO A 62 2.82 -14.93 -6.76
CA PRO A 62 1.95 -15.79 -7.58
C PRO A 62 0.47 -15.64 -7.23
N VAL A 63 0.13 -15.58 -5.94
CA VAL A 63 -1.24 -15.42 -5.45
C VAL A 63 -1.79 -14.05 -5.86
N ASN A 64 -1.02 -12.98 -5.63
CA ASN A 64 -1.41 -11.62 -6.02
C ASN A 64 -1.58 -11.50 -7.54
N PHE A 65 -0.66 -12.08 -8.31
CA PHE A 65 -0.73 -12.10 -9.77
C PHE A 65 -1.99 -12.86 -10.26
N TRP A 66 -2.28 -14.02 -9.67
CA TRP A 66 -3.49 -14.78 -10.00
C TRP A 66 -4.77 -14.00 -9.67
N LEU A 67 -4.85 -13.36 -8.49
CA LEU A 67 -5.99 -12.52 -8.10
C LEU A 67 -6.17 -11.32 -9.04
N GLN A 68 -5.07 -10.65 -9.40
CA GLN A 68 -5.08 -9.54 -10.34
C GLN A 68 -5.56 -9.99 -11.72
N ARG A 69 -5.03 -11.11 -12.23
CA ARG A 69 -5.44 -11.66 -13.53
C ARG A 69 -6.92 -12.03 -13.54
N ARG A 70 -7.41 -12.68 -12.47
CA ARG A 70 -8.84 -13.02 -12.32
C ARG A 70 -9.73 -11.78 -12.26
N THR A 71 -9.27 -10.72 -11.61
CA THR A 71 -10.00 -9.45 -11.53
C THR A 71 -10.12 -8.74 -12.88
N MET A 72 -9.11 -8.90 -13.73
CA MET A 72 -9.03 -8.28 -15.06
C MET A 72 -9.53 -9.16 -16.20
N ALA A 73 -9.78 -10.45 -15.95
CA ALA A 73 -10.12 -11.43 -16.98
C ALA A 73 -11.27 -10.99 -17.92
N PRO A 74 -12.42 -10.46 -17.45
CA PRO A 74 -13.49 -10.03 -18.35
C PRO A 74 -13.08 -8.90 -19.30
N ILE A 75 -12.18 -8.02 -18.87
CA ILE A 75 -11.69 -6.91 -19.69
C ILE A 75 -10.71 -7.44 -20.73
N ALA A 76 -9.79 -8.32 -20.33
CA ALA A 76 -8.83 -8.94 -21.24
C ALA A 76 -9.52 -9.81 -22.30
N GLU A 77 -10.48 -10.64 -21.91
CA GLU A 77 -11.27 -11.47 -22.82
C GLU A 77 -12.02 -10.62 -23.85
N TRP A 78 -12.55 -9.45 -23.46
CA TRP A 78 -13.20 -8.55 -24.41
C TRP A 78 -12.20 -7.87 -25.36
N LEU A 79 -11.01 -7.52 -24.89
CA LEU A 79 -9.95 -6.91 -25.71
C LEU A 79 -9.34 -7.90 -26.72
N ASP A 80 -9.28 -9.18 -26.37
CA ASP A 80 -8.70 -10.25 -27.19
C ASP A 80 -9.74 -10.91 -28.13
N ALA A 81 -11.02 -10.55 -28.02
CA ALA A 81 -12.08 -11.12 -28.86
C ALA A 81 -12.18 -10.42 -30.22
N ASP A 82 -12.17 -11.18 -31.32
CA ASP A 82 -12.30 -10.66 -32.68
C ASP A 82 -13.68 -10.04 -32.96
N ALA A 83 -14.74 -10.60 -32.37
CA ALA A 83 -16.12 -10.13 -32.48
C ALA A 83 -16.85 -10.26 -31.14
N PRO A 84 -16.64 -9.33 -30.19
CA PRO A 84 -17.20 -9.46 -28.85
C PRO A 84 -18.72 -9.32 -28.84
N GLY A 85 -19.40 -10.33 -28.30
CA GLY A 85 -20.85 -10.28 -28.07
C GLY A 85 -21.25 -9.24 -27.01
N GLY A 86 -22.51 -8.79 -27.04
CA GLY A 86 -23.02 -7.76 -26.13
C GLY A 86 -22.89 -8.12 -24.65
N GLU A 87 -23.09 -9.38 -24.28
CA GLU A 87 -22.96 -9.84 -22.90
C GLU A 87 -21.51 -9.73 -22.38
N LEU A 88 -20.53 -10.06 -23.22
CA LEU A 88 -19.11 -9.93 -22.87
C LEU A 88 -18.74 -8.45 -22.66
N ALA A 89 -19.25 -7.56 -23.53
CA ALA A 89 -19.06 -6.12 -23.38
C ALA A 89 -19.68 -5.57 -22.08
N GLN A 90 -20.87 -6.04 -21.69
CA GLN A 90 -21.51 -5.63 -20.43
C GLN A 90 -20.70 -6.07 -19.20
N ARG A 91 -20.24 -7.34 -19.18
CA ARG A 91 -19.40 -7.87 -18.08
C ARG A 91 -18.06 -7.14 -17.99
N ALA A 92 -17.41 -6.90 -19.13
CA ALA A 92 -16.15 -6.17 -19.22
C ALA A 92 -16.33 -4.70 -18.78
N PHE A 93 -17.42 -4.05 -19.19
CA PHE A 93 -17.74 -2.68 -18.76
C PHE A 93 -17.95 -2.59 -17.25
N ALA A 94 -18.77 -3.47 -16.68
CA ALA A 94 -18.99 -3.53 -15.23
C ALA A 94 -17.68 -3.76 -14.47
N ALA A 95 -16.83 -4.68 -14.95
CA ALA A 95 -15.51 -4.92 -14.39
C ALA A 95 -14.62 -3.67 -14.48
N MET A 96 -14.62 -2.97 -15.62
CA MET A 96 -13.82 -1.76 -15.85
C MET A 96 -14.23 -0.58 -14.98
N ILE A 97 -15.52 -0.42 -14.68
CA ILE A 97 -16.01 0.63 -13.77
C ILE A 97 -15.59 0.36 -12.33
N LEU A 98 -15.59 -0.90 -11.90
CA LEU A 98 -15.14 -1.32 -10.57
C LEU A 98 -13.62 -1.44 -10.44
N PHE A 99 -12.91 -1.49 -11.58
CA PHE A 99 -11.48 -1.77 -11.64
C PHE A 99 -10.62 -0.81 -10.78
N PRO A 100 -10.82 0.53 -10.80
CA PRO A 100 -10.04 1.43 -9.95
C PRO A 100 -10.16 1.10 -8.45
N GLN A 101 -11.38 0.76 -7.99
CA GLN A 101 -11.62 0.43 -6.58
C GLN A 101 -10.98 -0.92 -6.23
N ARG A 102 -11.14 -1.93 -7.08
CA ARG A 102 -10.55 -3.26 -6.84
C ARG A 102 -9.03 -3.20 -6.83
N MET A 103 -8.43 -2.41 -7.74
CA MET A 103 -6.99 -2.18 -7.75
C MET A 103 -6.52 -1.42 -6.50
N ALA A 104 -7.26 -0.39 -6.07
CA ALA A 104 -6.93 0.34 -4.85
C ALA A 104 -6.95 -0.56 -3.60
N ILE A 105 -8.00 -1.38 -3.44
CA ILE A 105 -8.12 -2.34 -2.34
C ILE A 105 -7.04 -3.41 -2.44
N GLY A 106 -6.82 -3.97 -3.62
CA GLY A 106 -5.80 -4.99 -3.84
C GLY A 106 -4.40 -4.48 -3.51
N ALA A 107 -4.07 -3.26 -3.94
CA ALA A 107 -2.80 -2.61 -3.61
C ALA A 107 -2.67 -2.36 -2.09
N ALA A 108 -3.72 -1.88 -1.41
CA ALA A 108 -3.68 -1.70 0.04
C ALA A 108 -3.46 -3.02 0.79
N LEU A 109 -4.18 -4.07 0.41
CA LEU A 109 -4.04 -5.40 1.02
C LEU A 109 -2.66 -6.01 0.75
N ALA A 110 -2.08 -5.76 -0.42
CA ALA A 110 -0.72 -6.21 -0.78
C ALA A 110 0.38 -5.55 0.06
N TRP A 111 0.05 -4.55 0.88
CA TRP A 111 0.96 -3.88 1.82
C TRP A 111 0.67 -4.22 3.28
N ILE A 112 -0.60 -4.19 3.67
CA ILE A 112 -1.04 -4.50 5.05
C ILE A 112 -0.76 -5.98 5.38
N THR A 113 -1.08 -6.88 4.45
CA THR A 113 -0.92 -8.32 4.67
C THR A 113 0.54 -8.73 4.91
N PRO A 114 1.52 -8.37 4.06
CA PRO A 114 2.91 -8.74 4.32
C PRO A 114 3.45 -8.16 5.61
N THR A 115 3.17 -6.90 5.92
CA THR A 115 3.72 -6.26 7.13
C THR A 115 3.19 -6.92 8.40
N ALA A 116 1.90 -7.28 8.43
CA ALA A 116 1.33 -8.06 9.54
C ALA A 116 1.93 -9.47 9.63
N LEU A 117 2.02 -10.20 8.51
CA LEU A 117 2.54 -11.58 8.51
C LEU A 117 4.03 -11.66 8.82
N ILE A 118 4.83 -10.74 8.28
CA ILE A 118 6.27 -10.65 8.56
C ILE A 118 6.47 -10.29 10.02
N SER A 119 5.73 -9.31 10.56
CA SER A 119 5.80 -8.97 11.99
C SER A 119 5.48 -10.17 12.87
N MET A 120 4.41 -10.91 12.58
CA MET A 120 4.06 -12.13 13.30
C MET A 120 5.15 -13.21 13.17
N GLY A 121 5.75 -13.36 11.99
CA GLY A 121 6.87 -14.27 11.78
C GLY A 121 8.13 -13.88 12.57
N MET A 122 8.41 -12.58 12.67
CA MET A 122 9.51 -12.05 13.48
C MET A 122 9.27 -12.30 14.97
N GLU A 123 8.05 -12.10 15.45
CA GLU A 123 7.67 -12.40 16.84
C GLU A 123 7.84 -13.88 17.17
N LEU A 124 7.46 -14.78 16.25
CA LEU A 124 7.60 -16.22 16.45
C LEU A 124 9.06 -16.71 16.40
N TYR A 125 9.90 -16.10 15.57
CA TYR A 125 11.29 -16.54 15.38
C TYR A 125 12.28 -15.82 16.32
N PHE A 126 11.97 -14.59 16.74
CA PHE A 126 12.78 -13.77 17.65
C PHE A 126 11.96 -13.25 18.84
N PRO A 127 11.33 -14.12 19.65
CA PRO A 127 10.36 -13.72 20.68
C PRO A 127 10.94 -12.81 21.76
N GLU A 128 12.23 -12.93 22.07
CA GLU A 128 12.90 -12.13 23.11
C GLU A 128 13.44 -10.79 22.59
N ARG A 129 13.46 -10.59 21.26
CA ARG A 129 14.12 -9.45 20.61
C ARG A 129 13.20 -8.61 19.73
N TRP A 130 12.14 -9.21 19.20
CA TRP A 130 11.12 -8.50 18.43
C TRP A 130 10.08 -7.92 19.38
N THR A 131 10.04 -6.60 19.48
CA THR A 131 9.15 -5.92 20.42
C THR A 131 7.83 -5.53 19.77
N ALA A 132 6.82 -5.23 20.61
CA ALA A 132 5.56 -4.66 20.15
C ALA A 132 5.75 -3.31 19.42
N TRP A 133 6.82 -2.57 19.75
CA TRP A 133 7.18 -1.33 19.06
C TRP A 133 7.63 -1.61 17.62
N ASP A 134 8.54 -2.56 17.41
CA ASP A 134 9.03 -2.95 16.08
C ASP A 134 7.88 -3.43 15.19
N ALA A 135 7.01 -4.26 15.76
CA ALA A 135 5.76 -4.72 15.14
C ALA A 135 4.85 -3.54 14.75
N GLY A 136 4.62 -2.62 15.69
CA GLY A 136 3.78 -1.44 15.51
C GLY A 136 4.28 -0.54 14.39
N VAL A 137 5.57 -0.21 14.38
CA VAL A 137 6.19 0.63 13.33
C VAL A 137 6.05 -0.04 11.95
N LEU A 138 6.31 -1.35 11.86
CA LEU A 138 6.22 -2.07 10.59
C LEU A 138 4.77 -2.15 10.07
N VAL A 139 3.81 -2.49 10.92
CA VAL A 139 2.39 -2.62 10.54
C VAL A 139 1.77 -1.27 10.19
N VAL A 140 2.05 -0.22 10.98
CA VAL A 140 1.56 1.14 10.70
C VAL A 140 2.19 1.70 9.43
N GLY A 141 3.51 1.52 9.24
CA GLY A 141 4.21 1.89 8.01
C GLY A 141 3.62 1.17 6.79
N GLY A 142 3.35 -0.13 6.91
CA GLY A 142 2.66 -0.92 5.89
C GLY A 142 1.26 -0.43 5.58
N ALA A 143 0.46 -0.13 6.60
CA ALA A 143 -0.90 0.39 6.41
C ALA A 143 -0.89 1.76 5.72
N ALA A 144 0.03 2.65 6.10
CA ALA A 144 0.18 3.95 5.48
C ALA A 144 0.63 3.86 4.01
N ALA A 145 1.61 3.01 3.72
CA ALA A 145 2.05 2.73 2.35
C ALA A 145 0.92 2.11 1.53
N GLY A 146 0.23 1.11 2.07
CA GLY A 146 -0.89 0.44 1.42
C GLY A 146 -2.03 1.39 1.08
N PHE A 147 -2.41 2.26 2.02
CA PHE A 147 -3.41 3.29 1.76
C PHE A 147 -2.96 4.25 0.65
N SER A 148 -1.74 4.77 0.75
CA SER A 148 -1.21 5.76 -0.21
C SER A 148 -1.09 5.18 -1.62
N VAL A 149 -0.46 4.00 -1.75
CA VAL A 149 -0.31 3.29 -3.02
C VAL A 149 -1.68 2.89 -3.57
N GLY A 150 -2.60 2.43 -2.72
CA GLY A 150 -3.97 2.07 -3.14
C GLY A 150 -4.73 3.26 -3.72
N VAL A 151 -4.72 4.39 -3.02
CA VAL A 151 -5.38 5.63 -3.48
C VAL A 151 -4.76 6.12 -4.80
N LEU A 152 -3.44 6.21 -4.88
CA LEU A 152 -2.74 6.65 -6.10
C LEU A 152 -3.00 5.71 -7.27
N THR A 153 -2.96 4.40 -7.06
CA THR A 153 -3.26 3.40 -8.09
C THR A 153 -4.70 3.58 -8.59
N GLY A 154 -5.67 3.73 -7.68
CA GLY A 154 -7.07 3.96 -8.05
C GLY A 154 -7.25 5.23 -8.88
N TYR A 155 -6.61 6.34 -8.50
CA TYR A 155 -6.66 7.60 -9.26
C TYR A 155 -6.02 7.47 -10.64
N LEU A 156 -4.83 6.86 -10.73
CA LEU A 156 -4.10 6.70 -11.99
C LEU A 156 -4.78 5.70 -12.93
N VAL A 157 -5.43 4.66 -12.41
CA VAL A 157 -6.28 3.77 -13.22
C VAL A 157 -7.52 4.52 -13.72
N LYS A 158 -8.14 5.36 -12.88
CA LYS A 158 -9.35 6.11 -13.26
C LYS A 158 -9.08 7.21 -14.30
N GLY A 159 -7.96 7.91 -14.16
CA GLY A 159 -7.57 9.06 -14.98
C GLY A 159 -6.56 8.75 -16.10
N GLY A 160 -5.91 7.58 -16.07
CA GLY A 160 -4.89 7.20 -17.04
C GLY A 160 -5.47 7.01 -18.43
N GLU A 161 -4.77 7.57 -19.43
CA GLU A 161 -5.24 7.65 -20.81
C GLU A 161 -5.62 6.28 -21.40
N VAL A 162 -4.77 5.27 -21.21
CA VAL A 162 -5.01 3.90 -21.70
C VAL A 162 -6.30 3.32 -21.12
N PHE A 163 -6.48 3.42 -19.81
CA PHE A 163 -7.66 2.91 -19.12
C PHE A 163 -8.92 3.69 -19.51
N ALA A 164 -8.79 5.01 -19.69
CA ALA A 164 -9.88 5.85 -20.19
C ALA A 164 -10.32 5.47 -21.61
N ARG A 165 -9.37 5.18 -22.52
CA ARG A 165 -9.67 4.71 -23.87
C ARG A 165 -10.43 3.38 -23.87
N VAL A 166 -9.97 2.39 -23.09
CA VAL A 166 -10.68 1.09 -22.94
C VAL A 166 -12.07 1.27 -22.34
N ARG A 167 -12.19 2.07 -21.29
CA ARG A 167 -13.49 2.40 -20.68
C ARG A 167 -14.45 3.04 -21.67
N ASN A 168 -13.96 3.99 -22.48
CA ASN A 168 -14.79 4.69 -23.46
C ASN A 168 -15.21 3.75 -24.60
N ALA A 169 -14.31 2.89 -25.07
CA ALA A 169 -14.63 1.87 -26.07
C ALA A 169 -15.69 0.88 -25.57
N LEU A 170 -15.54 0.38 -24.34
CA LEU A 170 -16.55 -0.46 -23.68
C LEU A 170 -17.88 0.28 -23.50
N ALA A 171 -17.85 1.58 -23.16
CA ALA A 171 -19.06 2.38 -23.02
C ALA A 171 -19.82 2.53 -24.35
N THR A 172 -19.10 2.64 -25.47
CA THR A 172 -19.69 2.65 -26.82
C THR A 172 -20.24 1.27 -27.17
N ALA A 173 -19.52 0.18 -26.87
CA ALA A 173 -19.94 -1.19 -27.16
C ALA A 173 -21.19 -1.62 -26.39
N VAL A 174 -21.37 -1.17 -25.14
CA VAL A 174 -22.59 -1.41 -24.36
C VAL A 174 -23.78 -0.55 -24.84
N GLY A 175 -23.51 0.61 -25.42
CA GLY A 175 -24.53 1.49 -26.00
C GLY A 175 -25.30 2.33 -24.96
N GLY A 176 -26.56 1.95 -24.70
CA GLY A 176 -27.56 2.78 -24.02
C GLY A 176 -27.09 3.42 -22.70
N ALA A 177 -27.45 4.68 -22.47
CA ALA A 177 -27.10 5.38 -21.23
C ALA A 177 -27.74 4.73 -19.99
N GLU A 178 -28.93 4.15 -20.14
CA GLU A 178 -29.63 3.44 -19.07
C GLU A 178 -28.95 2.11 -18.71
N GLU A 179 -28.56 1.33 -19.71
CA GLU A 179 -27.80 0.08 -19.55
C GLU A 179 -26.49 0.34 -18.78
N ARG A 180 -25.75 1.38 -19.18
CA ARG A 180 -24.50 1.79 -18.52
C ARG A 180 -24.72 2.22 -17.06
N ARG A 181 -25.83 2.89 -16.77
CA ARG A 181 -26.17 3.32 -15.39
C ARG A 181 -26.54 2.14 -14.50
N ARG A 182 -27.18 1.09 -15.04
CA ARG A 182 -27.49 -0.15 -14.31
C ARG A 182 -26.22 -0.93 -13.95
N LEU A 183 -25.24 -0.95 -14.86
CA LEU A 183 -23.98 -1.66 -14.69
C LEU A 183 -22.94 -0.91 -13.83
N ALA A 184 -23.13 0.40 -13.62
CA ALA A 184 -22.23 1.23 -12.82
C ALA A 184 -22.75 1.35 -11.37
N PRO A 185 -22.16 0.65 -10.39
CA PRO A 185 -22.58 0.77 -9.01
C PRO A 185 -22.38 2.20 -8.50
N ARG A 186 -23.41 2.74 -7.84
CA ARG A 186 -23.38 4.08 -7.24
C ARG A 186 -22.77 4.00 -5.85
N LEU A 187 -21.50 4.35 -5.74
CA LEU A 187 -20.90 4.64 -4.44
C LEU A 187 -21.37 6.02 -3.96
N PRO A 188 -21.98 6.13 -2.76
CA PRO A 188 -22.42 7.40 -2.22
C PRO A 188 -21.22 8.33 -2.03
N MET A 189 -21.38 9.61 -2.37
CA MET A 189 -20.29 10.60 -2.29
C MET A 189 -19.71 10.70 -0.87
N ARG A 190 -20.57 10.56 0.14
CA ARG A 190 -20.18 10.55 1.55
C ARG A 190 -19.15 9.47 1.88
N ALA A 191 -19.29 8.26 1.32
CA ALA A 191 -18.33 7.19 1.53
C ALA A 191 -16.97 7.49 0.87
N LYS A 192 -16.99 8.08 -0.33
CA LYS A 192 -15.75 8.49 -1.03
C LYS A 192 -15.02 9.59 -0.25
N LEU A 193 -15.76 10.59 0.22
CA LEU A 193 -15.23 11.69 1.03
C LEU A 193 -14.67 11.20 2.35
N LEU A 194 -15.40 10.35 3.08
CA LEU A 194 -14.91 9.77 4.34
C LEU A 194 -13.64 8.96 4.13
N VAL A 195 -13.58 8.09 3.13
CA VAL A 195 -12.35 7.31 2.86
C VAL A 195 -11.18 8.22 2.52
N ALA A 196 -11.39 9.25 1.69
CA ALA A 196 -10.34 10.19 1.33
C ALA A 196 -9.88 11.05 2.51
N LEU A 197 -10.81 11.63 3.28
CA LEU A 197 -10.51 12.47 4.45
C LEU A 197 -9.88 11.65 5.57
N THR A 198 -10.50 10.54 5.95
CA THR A 198 -9.98 9.69 7.03
C THR A 198 -8.58 9.21 6.68
N GLY A 199 -8.33 8.72 5.47
CA GLY A 199 -6.99 8.22 5.17
C GLY A 199 -5.94 9.31 4.92
N SER A 200 -6.31 10.47 4.37
CA SER A 200 -5.37 11.61 4.24
C SER A 200 -5.01 12.25 5.57
N CYS A 201 -5.90 12.21 6.57
CA CYS A 201 -5.60 12.68 7.93
C CYS A 201 -4.93 11.60 8.79
N LEU A 202 -5.35 10.34 8.67
CA LEU A 202 -4.87 9.26 9.53
C LEU A 202 -3.40 8.91 9.26
N VAL A 203 -2.97 8.91 8.00
CA VAL A 203 -1.58 8.55 7.65
C VAL A 203 -0.55 9.52 8.26
N PRO A 204 -0.67 10.85 8.10
CA PRO A 204 0.23 11.81 8.75
C PRO A 204 0.15 11.78 10.27
N VAL A 205 -1.06 11.63 10.84
CA VAL A 205 -1.25 11.59 12.30
C VAL A 205 -0.58 10.35 12.90
N LEU A 206 -0.74 9.18 12.29
CA LEU A 206 -0.08 7.95 12.76
C LEU A 206 1.44 8.09 12.70
N PHE A 207 1.99 8.64 11.62
CA PHE A 207 3.43 8.91 11.54
C PHE A 207 3.92 9.93 12.56
N ALA A 208 3.17 11.01 12.80
CA ALA A 208 3.49 11.99 13.81
C ALA A 208 3.47 11.39 15.23
N ILE A 209 2.51 10.52 15.52
CA ILE A 209 2.44 9.77 16.79
C ILE A 209 3.66 8.86 16.93
N LEU A 210 4.03 8.10 15.89
CA LEU A 210 5.21 7.24 15.94
C LEU A 210 6.50 8.02 16.17
N ILE A 211 6.69 9.15 15.48
CA ILE A 211 7.85 10.02 15.69
C ILE A 211 7.85 10.59 17.12
N ALA A 212 6.70 11.04 17.62
CA ALA A 212 6.58 11.59 18.96
C ALA A 212 6.85 10.52 20.05
N LEU A 213 6.40 9.28 19.83
CA LEU A 213 6.63 8.16 20.75
C LEU A 213 8.09 7.68 20.73
N ASP A 214 8.81 7.81 19.62
CA ASP A 214 10.26 7.52 19.56
C ASP A 214 11.09 8.64 20.23
N GLN A 215 10.74 9.89 19.95
CA GLN A 215 11.45 11.05 20.49
C GLN A 215 11.15 11.30 21.97
N GLY A 216 9.98 10.92 22.48
CA GLY A 216 9.58 11.12 23.87
C GLY A 216 10.54 10.48 24.88
N PRO A 217 10.85 9.18 24.78
CA PRO A 217 11.83 8.50 25.62
C PRO A 217 13.23 9.09 25.46
N ARG A 218 13.70 9.34 24.24
CA ARG A 218 15.04 9.92 23.96
C ARG A 218 15.19 11.35 24.51
N SER A 219 14.13 12.15 24.47
CA SER A 219 14.11 13.50 25.04
C SER A 219 14.03 13.48 26.57
N LEU A 220 13.30 12.54 27.16
CA LEU A 220 13.29 12.31 28.61
C LEU A 220 14.64 11.76 29.11
N GLU A 221 15.28 10.89 28.36
CA GLU A 221 16.59 10.32 28.69
C GLU A 221 17.69 11.40 28.60
N SER A 222 17.71 12.20 27.53
CA SER A 222 18.63 13.34 27.42
C SER A 222 18.35 14.42 28.48
N PHE A 223 17.09 14.67 28.83
CA PHE A 223 16.74 15.52 29.97
C PHE A 223 17.23 14.93 31.29
N ALA A 224 17.00 13.64 31.54
CA ALA A 224 17.44 12.97 32.77
C ALA A 224 18.97 12.95 32.88
N LEU A 225 19.69 12.68 31.79
CA LEU A 225 21.16 12.72 31.74
C LEU A 225 21.70 14.14 31.96
N SER A 226 21.11 15.14 31.31
CA SER A 226 21.54 16.54 31.49
C SER A 226 21.21 17.08 32.89
N TRP A 227 20.08 16.66 33.47
CA TRP A 227 19.71 16.95 34.85
C TRP A 227 20.67 16.27 35.83
N THR A 228 20.93 14.98 35.65
CA THR A 228 21.86 14.21 36.50
C THR A 228 23.26 14.80 36.44
N ALA A 229 23.74 15.17 35.25
CA ALA A 229 25.04 15.84 35.08
C ALA A 229 25.09 17.20 35.80
N ARG A 230 24.01 17.98 35.78
CA ARG A 230 23.93 19.25 36.53
C ARG A 230 23.92 19.02 38.03
N VAL A 231 23.12 18.08 38.53
CA VAL A 231 23.08 17.74 39.96
C VAL A 231 24.44 17.25 40.44
N LEU A 232 25.13 16.40 39.66
CA LEU A 232 26.47 15.93 39.98
C LEU A 232 27.53 17.06 39.94
N ALA A 233 27.39 18.02 39.03
CA ALA A 233 28.29 19.18 38.96
C ALA A 233 28.09 20.18 40.12
N ASP A 234 26.87 20.24 40.69
CA ASP A 234 26.53 21.08 41.83
C ASP A 234 26.80 20.39 43.19
N LEU A 235 27.29 19.14 43.20
CA LEU A 235 27.73 18.49 44.44
C LEU A 235 29.02 19.16 44.95
N PRO A 236 29.10 19.51 46.25
CA PRO A 236 30.31 20.09 46.82
C PRO A 236 31.47 19.09 46.72
N ALA A 237 32.63 19.57 46.27
CA ALA A 237 33.85 18.78 46.16
C ALA A 237 34.22 18.18 47.54
N GLY A 238 33.91 16.89 47.73
CA GLY A 238 34.12 16.18 48.99
C GLY A 238 33.07 15.12 49.35
N ALA A 239 32.00 14.94 48.56
CA ALA A 239 30.97 13.94 48.85
C ALA A 239 31.36 12.48 48.52
N ASP A 240 32.48 12.25 47.81
CA ASP A 240 32.95 10.90 47.42
C ASP A 240 33.79 10.19 48.50
N ALA A 241 33.84 10.72 49.73
CA ALA A 241 34.58 10.14 50.85
C ALA A 241 33.71 10.00 52.11
N ALA A 242 32.63 9.21 52.02
CA ALA A 242 31.94 8.62 53.16
C ALA A 242 31.28 7.29 52.77
#